data_AF-A0AAV4HR11-F1
#
_entry.id   AF-A0AAV4HR11-F1
#
_cell.length_a   1.000
_cell.length_b   1.000
_cell.length_c   1.000
_cell.angle_alpha   90.00
_cell.angle_beta   90.00
_cell.angle_gamma   90.00
#
_symmetry.space_group_name_H-M   'P 1'
#
loop_
_entity.id
_entity.type
_entity.pdbx_description
1 polymer ?
#
loop_
_entity_poly.entity_id
_entity_poly.type
_entity_poly.pdbx_seq_one_letter_code
_entity_poly.pdbx_strand_id
1 'polypeptide(L)'
;MAGPGQGMPGMQMGQMPGMHMQVQQGPMPVPLGPPQGNPQQPQHPGPGQVQQPHPQQPDNRPIDPIARFKTLLPRLKESLVNLFKTGAHLFYQNAHQDSGASKDNVNGRFEKCLEEFYAICDQLEISLRLAHEIIQQDKDSQRNTPNSTVPQKADPTQPDGQVYSQYLSTVRVQIGCAKEIRDLLIECLKNFPEHPHS
;
A
#
# COMPACT_ATOMS: atom_id res chain seq x y z
N MET A 1 45.17 -27.40 49.29
CA MET A 1 43.90 -27.47 48.55
C MET A 1 43.66 -26.10 47.94
N ALA A 2 43.48 -26.07 46.62
CA ALA A 2 43.43 -24.89 45.77
C ALA A 2 41.97 -24.51 45.44
N GLY A 3 41.72 -23.24 45.09
CA GLY A 3 40.52 -22.83 44.35
C GLY A 3 39.97 -21.44 44.70
N PRO A 4 40.26 -20.39 43.89
CA PRO A 4 39.77 -19.02 44.06
C PRO A 4 38.69 -18.62 43.02
N GLY A 5 38.04 -17.47 43.26
CA GLY A 5 37.66 -16.51 42.22
C GLY A 5 36.27 -16.65 41.59
N GLN A 6 35.29 -15.93 42.14
CA GLN A 6 33.99 -15.69 41.48
C GLN A 6 34.09 -14.40 40.64
N GLY A 7 34.11 -14.57 39.31
CA GLY A 7 34.18 -13.50 38.32
C GLY A 7 32.80 -12.92 37.97
N MET A 8 32.80 -11.61 37.69
CA MET A 8 31.67 -10.82 37.20
C MET A 8 31.18 -11.28 35.81
N PRO A 9 29.87 -11.25 35.50
CA PRO A 9 29.39 -11.42 34.15
C PRO A 9 29.55 -10.11 33.36
N GLY A 10 30.31 -10.18 32.27
CA GLY A 10 30.59 -9.06 31.36
C GLY A 10 29.37 -8.63 30.54
N MET A 11 29.27 -7.31 30.33
CA MET A 11 28.40 -6.68 29.35
C MET A 11 28.85 -7.05 27.94
N GLN A 12 28.02 -7.80 27.21
CA GLN A 12 28.23 -8.08 25.80
C GLN A 12 27.63 -6.93 24.97
N MET A 13 28.50 -6.06 24.49
CA MET A 13 28.23 -5.02 23.50
C MET A 13 28.17 -5.69 22.12
N GLY A 14 26.95 -5.86 21.58
CA GLY A 14 26.69 -6.50 20.30
C GLY A 14 26.47 -5.49 19.17
N GLN A 15 27.56 -5.20 18.44
CA GLN A 15 27.69 -4.92 17.00
C GLN A 15 26.54 -4.20 16.25
N MET A 16 26.82 -2.93 15.87
CA MET A 16 26.21 -2.25 14.73
C MET A 16 26.69 -2.89 13.41
N PRO A 17 25.80 -3.32 12.50
CA PRO A 17 26.18 -3.68 11.14
C PRO A 17 26.44 -2.41 10.32
N GLY A 18 27.67 -2.30 9.83
CA GLY A 18 28.16 -1.17 9.06
C GLY A 18 27.47 -1.01 7.70
N MET A 19 27.35 0.26 7.30
CA MET A 19 27.22 0.70 5.92
C MET A 19 28.35 0.10 5.08
N HIS A 20 28.03 -0.79 4.15
CA HIS A 20 28.91 -1.09 3.03
C HIS A 20 28.33 -0.41 1.79
N MET A 21 29.06 0.60 1.32
CA MET A 21 28.87 1.27 0.05
C MET A 21 29.72 0.49 -0.96
N GLN A 22 29.11 -0.14 -1.96
CA GLN A 22 29.86 -0.70 -3.09
C GLN A 22 29.33 -0.17 -4.41
N VAL A 23 30.14 0.71 -4.98
CA VAL A 23 30.08 1.24 -6.35
C VAL A 23 31.04 0.41 -7.20
N GLN A 24 30.57 -0.26 -8.26
CA GLN A 24 31.36 -0.66 -9.46
C GLN A 24 30.38 -1.29 -10.48
N GLN A 25 29.92 -0.62 -11.55
CA GLN A 25 30.56 -0.30 -12.84
C GLN A 25 31.43 -1.41 -13.47
N GLY A 26 30.95 -1.96 -14.60
CA GLY A 26 31.79 -2.59 -15.64
C GLY A 26 31.27 -3.92 -16.22
N PRO A 27 30.91 -4.00 -17.52
CA PRO A 27 30.60 -5.26 -18.22
C PRO A 27 31.87 -5.85 -18.88
N MET A 28 31.89 -7.18 -19.18
CA MET A 28 32.63 -7.91 -20.25
C MET A 28 32.78 -9.41 -19.87
N PRO A 29 33.16 -10.34 -20.77
CA PRO A 29 32.36 -10.94 -21.84
C PRO A 29 32.31 -12.49 -21.76
N VAL A 30 31.49 -13.10 -22.62
CA VAL A 30 31.41 -14.54 -22.93
C VAL A 30 32.73 -15.14 -23.46
N PRO A 31 33.00 -16.43 -23.17
CA PRO A 31 33.63 -17.31 -24.15
C PRO A 31 32.82 -18.59 -24.43
N LEU A 32 32.88 -18.97 -25.71
CA LEU A 32 32.27 -20.12 -26.38
C LEU A 32 33.13 -21.39 -26.22
N GLY A 33 32.53 -22.58 -26.02
CA GLY A 33 33.19 -23.87 -26.27
C GLY A 33 32.50 -25.13 -25.66
N PRO A 34 32.15 -26.17 -26.44
CA PRO A 34 31.63 -27.49 -25.99
C PRO A 34 32.69 -28.62 -26.20
N PRO A 35 32.41 -29.94 -26.02
CA PRO A 35 31.56 -30.71 -25.07
C PRO A 35 32.32 -31.87 -24.34
N GLN A 36 31.59 -32.64 -23.51
CA GLN A 36 31.76 -34.11 -23.25
C GLN A 36 32.65 -34.60 -22.08
N GLY A 37 32.08 -35.46 -21.22
CA GLY A 37 32.82 -36.49 -20.46
C GLY A 37 32.58 -36.57 -18.94
N ASN A 38 31.70 -37.47 -18.49
CA ASN A 38 31.60 -37.98 -17.11
C ASN A 38 32.69 -39.07 -16.89
N PRO A 39 33.28 -39.31 -15.69
CA PRO A 39 32.55 -40.03 -14.62
C PRO A 39 32.91 -39.71 -13.15
N GLN A 40 31.91 -39.90 -12.28
CA GLN A 40 31.94 -40.32 -10.85
C GLN A 40 33.18 -40.07 -9.98
N GLN A 41 33.02 -39.22 -8.96
CA GLN A 41 33.73 -39.30 -7.68
C GLN A 41 32.81 -38.94 -6.48
N PRO A 42 33.13 -39.41 -5.25
CA PRO A 42 32.16 -39.65 -4.18
C PRO A 42 31.69 -38.40 -3.42
N GLN A 43 30.44 -38.48 -2.95
CA GLN A 43 29.75 -37.49 -2.12
C GLN A 43 30.50 -37.15 -0.83
N HIS A 44 30.89 -35.89 -0.68
CA HIS A 44 31.06 -35.25 0.63
C HIS A 44 29.69 -34.70 1.08
N PRO A 45 29.21 -34.95 2.32
CA PRO A 45 28.04 -34.28 2.84
C PRO A 45 28.43 -32.82 3.15
N GLY A 46 27.91 -31.89 2.35
CA GLY A 46 27.99 -30.46 2.62
C GLY A 46 27.11 -30.07 3.82
N PRO A 47 27.51 -29.07 4.62
CA PRO A 47 26.79 -28.64 5.80
C PRO A 47 25.41 -28.08 5.41
N GLY A 48 24.41 -28.43 6.23
CA GLY A 48 23.01 -28.11 6.02
C GLY A 48 22.76 -26.64 5.70
N GLN A 49 22.10 -26.40 4.57
CA GLN A 49 21.44 -25.12 4.33
C GLN A 49 20.32 -24.96 5.35
N VAL A 50 20.59 -24.14 6.37
CA VAL A 50 19.54 -23.52 7.17
C VAL A 50 18.70 -22.65 6.23
N GLN A 51 17.46 -23.06 5.97
CA GLN A 51 16.45 -22.19 5.38
C GLN A 51 16.23 -21.03 6.37
N GLN A 52 16.82 -19.87 6.08
CA GLN A 52 16.43 -18.64 6.74
C GLN A 52 14.95 -18.36 6.39
N PRO A 53 14.08 -18.16 7.38
CA PRO A 53 12.76 -17.61 7.10
C PRO A 53 12.98 -16.20 6.52
N HIS A 54 12.59 -16.01 5.26
CA HIS A 54 12.42 -14.67 4.71
C HIS A 54 11.42 -13.94 5.63
N PRO A 55 11.76 -12.78 6.19
CA PRO A 55 10.75 -11.94 6.82
C PRO A 55 9.74 -11.58 5.72
N GLN A 56 8.48 -11.99 5.91
CA GLN A 56 7.36 -11.42 5.17
C GLN A 56 7.43 -9.91 5.39
N GLN A 57 7.96 -9.18 4.40
CA GLN A 57 7.71 -7.76 4.31
C GLN A 57 6.19 -7.59 4.30
N PRO A 58 5.63 -6.66 5.10
CA PRO A 58 4.22 -6.33 4.97
C PRO A 58 3.96 -5.99 3.51
N ASP A 59 2.96 -6.64 2.92
CA ASP A 59 2.48 -6.41 1.56
C ASP A 59 1.99 -4.95 1.50
N ASN A 60 2.91 -4.01 1.29
CA ASN A 60 2.62 -2.58 1.17
C ASN A 60 2.12 -2.27 -0.24
N ARG A 61 1.42 -3.22 -0.88
CA ARG A 61 0.72 -2.90 -2.12
C ARG A 61 -0.35 -1.87 -1.79
N PRO A 62 -0.44 -0.78 -2.57
CA PRO A 62 -1.55 0.14 -2.44
C PRO A 62 -2.83 -0.68 -2.60
N ILE A 63 -3.61 -0.78 -1.53
CA ILE A 63 -4.86 -1.52 -1.53
C ILE A 63 -5.76 -0.82 -2.53
N ASP A 64 -6.02 -1.48 -3.66
CA ASP A 64 -6.95 -0.96 -4.66
C ASP A 64 -8.35 -0.86 -4.02
N PRO A 65 -8.89 0.36 -3.83
CA PRO A 65 -10.18 0.54 -3.17
C PRO A 65 -11.32 -0.10 -3.97
N ILE A 66 -11.20 -0.22 -5.30
CA ILE A 66 -12.20 -0.87 -6.14
C ILE A 66 -12.17 -2.38 -5.91
N ALA A 67 -10.98 -2.99 -5.84
CA ALA A 67 -10.84 -4.39 -5.49
C ALA A 67 -11.40 -4.67 -4.09
N ARG A 68 -11.11 -3.80 -3.11
CA ARG A 68 -11.64 -3.89 -1.74
C ARG A 68 -13.17 -3.78 -1.70
N PHE A 69 -13.76 -2.84 -2.43
CA PHE A 69 -15.21 -2.74 -2.56
C PHE A 69 -15.82 -4.05 -3.11
N LYS A 70 -15.23 -4.62 -4.17
CA LYS A 70 -15.70 -5.87 -4.78
C LYS A 70 -15.66 -7.06 -3.83
N THR A 71 -14.66 -7.15 -2.94
CA THR A 71 -14.58 -8.21 -1.94
C THR A 71 -15.52 -8.01 -0.75
N LEU A 72 -15.86 -6.75 -0.43
CA LEU A 72 -16.80 -6.43 0.66
C LEU A 72 -18.27 -6.66 0.27
N LEU A 73 -18.64 -6.54 -1.01
CA LEU A 73 -20.03 -6.77 -1.47
C LEU A 73 -20.64 -8.13 -1.08
N PRO A 74 -19.98 -9.29 -1.31
CA PRO A 74 -20.54 -10.57 -0.87
C PRO A 74 -20.65 -10.64 0.65
N ARG A 75 -19.65 -10.12 1.39
CA ARG A 75 -19.67 -10.09 2.87
C ARG A 75 -20.80 -9.24 3.42
N LEU A 76 -21.11 -8.11 2.79
CA LEU A 76 -22.25 -7.26 3.16
C LEU A 76 -23.56 -8.05 3.01
N LYS A 77 -23.74 -8.76 1.88
CA LYS A 77 -24.94 -9.58 1.65
C LYS A 77 -25.08 -10.66 2.72
N GLU A 78 -24.00 -11.38 3.02
CA GLU A 78 -23.99 -12.42 4.03
C GLU A 78 -24.28 -11.87 5.44
N SER A 79 -23.63 -10.78 5.82
CA SER A 79 -23.85 -10.10 7.10
C SER A 79 -25.30 -9.63 7.25
N LEU A 80 -25.90 -9.05 6.21
CA LEU A 80 -27.30 -8.63 6.21
C LEU A 80 -28.27 -9.82 6.37
N VAL A 81 -28.01 -10.94 5.68
CA VAL A 81 -28.79 -12.17 5.84
C VAL A 81 -28.69 -12.71 7.27
N ASN A 82 -27.49 -12.70 7.86
CA ASN A 82 -27.26 -13.17 9.23
C ASN A 82 -27.92 -12.26 10.28
N LEU A 83 -27.91 -10.94 10.05
CA LEU A 83 -28.61 -9.97 10.88
C LEU A 83 -30.11 -10.24 10.90
N PHE A 84 -30.73 -10.43 9.72
CA PHE A 84 -32.17 -10.75 9.66
C PHE A 84 -32.51 -12.09 10.29
N LYS A 85 -31.72 -13.14 10.06
CA LYS A 85 -31.95 -14.46 10.68
C LYS A 85 -31.89 -14.37 12.21
N THR A 86 -30.91 -13.66 12.73
CA THR A 86 -30.72 -13.51 14.18
C THR A 86 -31.77 -12.60 14.79
N GLY A 87 -32.16 -11.52 14.10
CA GLY A 87 -33.26 -10.64 14.51
C GLY A 87 -34.61 -11.36 14.53
N ALA A 88 -34.90 -12.20 13.52
CA ALA A 88 -36.10 -13.02 13.50
C ALA A 88 -36.14 -14.01 14.67
N HIS A 89 -35.00 -14.63 14.99
CA HIS A 89 -34.89 -15.52 16.15
C HIS A 89 -35.09 -14.77 17.47
N LEU A 90 -34.53 -13.55 17.59
CA LEU A 90 -34.74 -12.67 18.74
C LEU A 90 -36.21 -12.31 18.92
N PHE A 91 -36.92 -11.93 17.85
CA PHE A 91 -38.36 -11.64 17.94
C PHE A 91 -39.19 -12.87 18.31
N TYR A 92 -38.89 -14.03 17.72
CA TYR A 92 -39.59 -15.27 18.05
C TYR A 92 -39.40 -15.63 19.53
N GLN A 93 -38.18 -15.52 20.04
CA GLN A 93 -37.87 -15.76 21.45
C GLN A 93 -38.59 -14.76 22.36
N ASN A 94 -38.53 -13.46 22.06
CA ASN A 94 -39.21 -12.42 22.83
C ASN A 94 -40.74 -12.60 22.84
N ALA A 95 -41.32 -13.09 21.74
CA ALA A 95 -42.75 -13.36 21.64
C ALA A 95 -43.21 -14.59 22.47
N HIS A 96 -42.30 -15.48 22.85
CA HIS A 96 -42.60 -16.70 23.62
C HIS A 96 -42.04 -16.65 25.06
N GLN A 97 -41.59 -15.48 25.52
CA GLN A 97 -40.89 -15.30 26.80
C GLN A 97 -41.78 -15.15 28.05
N ASP A 98 -43.09 -15.42 27.95
CA ASP A 98 -44.08 -15.28 29.05
C ASP A 98 -43.87 -16.27 30.24
N SER A 99 -42.80 -17.08 30.21
CA SER A 99 -42.56 -18.20 31.13
C SER A 99 -41.31 -18.06 32.02
N GLY A 100 -40.71 -16.87 32.14
CA GLY A 100 -39.58 -16.66 33.07
C GLY A 100 -38.28 -17.40 32.71
N ALA A 101 -38.13 -17.85 31.47
CA ALA A 101 -36.90 -18.45 30.98
C ALA A 101 -35.81 -17.37 30.80
N SER A 102 -34.59 -17.71 31.20
CA SER A 102 -33.40 -16.84 31.19
C SER A 102 -33.24 -16.10 29.86
N LYS A 103 -32.77 -14.84 29.93
CA LYS A 103 -32.34 -14.02 28.79
C LYS A 103 -31.14 -14.69 28.12
N ASP A 104 -31.41 -15.73 27.35
CA ASP A 104 -30.36 -16.47 26.69
C ASP A 104 -29.67 -15.60 25.63
N ASN A 105 -28.43 -15.97 25.31
CA ASN A 105 -27.38 -15.24 24.57
C ASN A 105 -27.76 -14.68 23.17
N VAL A 106 -29.03 -14.71 22.78
CA VAL A 106 -29.57 -14.28 21.47
C VAL A 106 -29.47 -12.76 21.28
N ASN A 107 -29.72 -11.96 22.32
CA ASN A 107 -29.51 -10.51 22.26
C ASN A 107 -28.05 -10.17 21.92
N GLY A 108 -27.08 -10.81 22.58
CA GLY A 108 -25.66 -10.59 22.30
C GLY A 108 -25.23 -11.01 20.89
N ARG A 109 -25.84 -12.07 20.34
CA ARG A 109 -25.62 -12.48 18.94
C ARG A 109 -26.18 -11.47 17.95
N PHE A 110 -27.35 -10.89 18.24
CA PHE A 110 -27.94 -9.84 17.41
C PHE A 110 -27.05 -8.60 17.35
N GLU A 111 -26.62 -8.09 18.52
CA GLU A 111 -25.71 -6.94 18.60
C GLU A 111 -24.42 -7.19 17.82
N LYS A 112 -23.85 -8.40 17.91
CA LYS A 112 -22.64 -8.77 17.15
C LYS A 112 -22.87 -8.78 15.64
N CYS A 113 -23.98 -9.34 15.16
CA CYS A 113 -24.31 -9.31 13.74
C CYS A 113 -24.56 -7.88 13.24
N LEU A 114 -25.13 -7.02 14.09
CA LEU A 114 -25.37 -5.62 13.79
C LEU A 114 -24.06 -4.83 13.71
N GLU A 115 -23.15 -5.04 14.67
CA GLU A 115 -21.80 -4.45 14.67
C GLU A 115 -21.00 -4.87 13.42
N GLU A 116 -21.04 -6.15 13.06
CA GLU A 116 -20.37 -6.64 11.85
C GLU A 116 -20.94 -6.00 10.57
N PHE A 117 -22.26 -5.82 10.50
CA PHE A 117 -22.91 -5.13 9.38
C PHE A 117 -22.42 -3.68 9.25
N TYR A 118 -22.42 -2.93 10.36
CA TYR A 118 -21.93 -1.55 10.36
C TYR A 118 -20.45 -1.46 10.02
N ALA A 119 -19.62 -2.34 10.57
CA ALA A 119 -18.19 -2.36 10.27
C ALA A 119 -17.90 -2.62 8.78
N ILE A 120 -18.74 -3.40 8.09
CA ILE A 120 -18.63 -3.61 6.64
C ILE A 120 -19.09 -2.36 5.87
N CYS A 121 -20.18 -1.72 6.31
CA CYS A 121 -20.67 -0.46 5.72
C CYS A 121 -19.62 0.65 5.80
N ASP A 122 -18.97 0.83 6.95
CA ASP A 122 -17.92 1.83 7.14
C ASP A 122 -16.74 1.58 6.20
N GLN A 123 -16.32 0.31 6.07
CA GLN A 123 -15.25 -0.06 5.14
C GLN A 123 -15.62 0.17 3.67
N LEU A 124 -16.88 -0.06 3.30
CA LEU A 124 -17.39 0.24 1.96
C LEU A 124 -17.37 1.74 1.69
N GLU A 125 -17.85 2.54 2.65
CA GLU A 125 -17.85 4.00 2.54
C GLU A 125 -16.43 4.55 2.32
N ILE A 126 -15.48 4.12 3.16
CA ILE A 126 -14.07 4.52 3.03
C ILE A 126 -13.49 4.10 1.68
N SER A 127 -13.75 2.85 1.26
CA SER A 127 -13.26 2.35 -0.03
C SER A 127 -13.82 3.18 -1.19
N LEU A 128 -15.10 3.54 -1.16
CA LEU A 128 -15.71 4.36 -2.21
C LEU A 128 -15.18 5.80 -2.22
N ARG A 129 -14.98 6.43 -1.06
CA ARG A 129 -14.37 7.76 -0.96
C ARG A 129 -12.95 7.77 -1.54
N LEU A 130 -12.12 6.80 -1.14
CA LEU A 130 -10.75 6.66 -1.66
C LEU A 130 -10.73 6.40 -3.18
N ALA A 131 -11.63 5.55 -3.68
CA ALA A 131 -11.75 5.32 -5.12
C ALA A 131 -12.08 6.61 -5.88
N HIS A 132 -13.01 7.41 -5.34
CA HIS A 132 -13.36 8.69 -5.93
C HIS A 132 -12.18 9.66 -5.92
N GLU A 133 -11.47 9.78 -4.80
CA GLU A 133 -10.27 10.62 -4.68
C GLU A 133 -9.18 10.22 -5.67
N ILE A 134 -8.90 8.93 -5.83
CA ILE A 134 -7.93 8.43 -6.81
C ILE A 134 -8.35 8.78 -8.24
N ILE A 135 -9.64 8.66 -8.59
CA ILE A 135 -10.14 9.07 -9.91
C ILE A 135 -9.98 10.58 -10.13
N GLN A 136 -10.22 11.40 -9.10
CA GLN A 136 -10.01 12.84 -9.21
C GLN A 136 -8.52 13.17 -9.34
N GLN A 137 -7.68 12.54 -8.53
CA GLN A 137 -6.24 12.70 -8.58
C GLN A 137 -5.68 12.27 -9.94
N ASP A 138 -6.20 11.19 -10.54
CA ASP A 138 -5.81 10.76 -11.89
C ASP A 138 -6.19 11.81 -12.95
N LYS A 139 -7.41 12.34 -12.90
CA LYS A 139 -7.85 13.43 -13.80
C LYS A 139 -6.97 14.68 -13.65
N ASP A 140 -6.70 15.08 -12.42
CA ASP A 140 -5.86 16.24 -12.13
C ASP A 140 -4.42 15.99 -12.56
N SER A 141 -3.91 14.77 -12.36
CA SER A 141 -2.58 14.36 -12.83
C SER A 141 -2.51 14.44 -14.35
N GLN A 142 -3.49 13.91 -15.08
CA GLN A 142 -3.52 13.97 -16.55
C GLN A 142 -3.61 15.41 -17.09
N ARG A 143 -4.30 16.30 -16.36
CA ARG A 143 -4.49 17.69 -16.75
C ARG A 143 -3.24 18.54 -16.49
N ASN A 144 -2.55 18.29 -15.39
CA ASN A 144 -1.51 19.20 -14.88
C ASN A 144 -0.09 18.62 -15.00
N THR A 145 0.07 17.31 -15.21
CA THR A 145 1.38 16.65 -15.33
C THR A 145 1.67 16.31 -16.80
N PRO A 146 2.80 16.76 -17.37
CA PRO A 146 3.20 16.34 -18.71
C PRO A 146 3.69 14.89 -18.66
N ASN A 147 3.05 13.99 -19.40
CA ASN A 147 3.52 12.61 -19.56
C ASN A 147 4.54 12.51 -20.70
N SER A 148 5.33 11.43 -20.70
CA SER A 148 6.32 11.18 -21.75
C SER A 148 5.66 11.09 -23.12
N THR A 149 6.17 11.84 -24.10
CA THR A 149 5.61 11.87 -25.45
C THR A 149 6.06 10.64 -26.23
N VAL A 150 5.12 9.89 -26.81
CA VAL A 150 5.45 8.76 -27.71
C VAL A 150 5.40 9.20 -29.18
N PRO A 151 6.34 8.73 -30.02
CA PRO A 151 6.31 9.01 -31.45
C PRO A 151 5.06 8.42 -32.11
N GLN A 152 4.52 9.12 -33.11
CA GLN A 152 3.24 8.84 -33.78
C GLN A 152 3.15 7.46 -34.49
N LYS A 153 4.25 6.69 -34.54
CA LYS A 153 4.29 5.30 -34.98
C LYS A 153 4.33 4.41 -33.74
N ALA A 154 3.18 4.19 -33.12
CA ALA A 154 3.06 3.25 -32.02
C ALA A 154 3.20 1.82 -32.55
N ASP A 155 4.23 1.12 -32.10
CA ASP A 155 4.20 -0.34 -31.98
C ASP A 155 3.13 -0.68 -30.91
N PRO A 156 2.25 -1.68 -31.14
CA PRO A 156 1.13 -1.99 -30.24
C PRO A 156 1.54 -2.46 -28.83
N THR A 157 2.85 -2.57 -28.53
CA THR A 157 3.36 -2.94 -27.20
C THR A 157 3.81 -1.78 -26.32
N GLN A 158 3.75 -0.52 -26.78
CA GLN A 158 4.21 0.61 -25.96
C GLN A 158 3.13 1.20 -25.01
N PRO A 159 3.54 1.62 -23.79
CA PRO A 159 2.64 2.15 -22.78
C PRO A 159 2.08 3.52 -23.17
N ASP A 160 0.86 3.80 -22.70
CA ASP A 160 0.12 5.07 -22.79
C ASP A 160 1.03 6.30 -22.68
N GLY A 161 1.38 6.91 -23.82
CA GLY A 161 2.12 8.17 -23.89
C GLY A 161 1.25 9.30 -24.42
N GLN A 162 1.49 10.52 -23.97
CA GLN A 162 0.73 11.68 -24.46
C GLN A 162 1.16 12.06 -25.88
N VAL A 163 0.19 12.44 -26.72
CA VAL A 163 0.48 12.97 -28.05
C VAL A 163 1.16 14.34 -27.89
N TYR A 164 2.13 14.67 -28.75
CA TYR A 164 2.89 15.93 -28.66
C TYR A 164 2.00 17.19 -28.60
N SER A 165 0.83 17.17 -29.26
CA SER A 165 -0.16 18.26 -29.19
C SER A 165 -0.76 18.43 -27.79
N GLN A 166 -1.02 17.34 -27.07
CA GLN A 166 -1.51 17.34 -25.69
C GLN A 166 -0.43 17.87 -24.75
N TYR A 167 0.81 17.39 -24.90
CA TYR A 167 1.98 17.89 -24.16
C TYR A 167 2.13 19.41 -24.29
N LEU A 168 2.10 19.93 -25.53
CA LEU A 168 2.17 21.37 -25.77
C LEU A 168 1.03 22.16 -25.11
N SER A 169 -0.18 21.60 -25.08
CA SER A 169 -1.32 22.21 -24.40
C SER A 169 -1.07 22.35 -22.89
N THR A 170 -0.64 21.27 -22.24
CA THR A 170 -0.32 21.25 -20.80
C THR A 170 0.80 22.23 -20.45
N VAL A 171 1.89 22.25 -21.23
CA VAL A 171 3.01 23.18 -21.03
C VAL A 171 2.55 24.65 -21.15
N ARG A 172 1.67 24.98 -22.11
CA ARG A 172 1.11 26.33 -22.24
C ARG A 172 0.28 26.74 -21.02
N VAL A 173 -0.54 25.83 -20.50
CA VAL A 173 -1.33 26.07 -19.27
C VAL A 173 -0.40 26.30 -18.07
N GLN A 174 0.64 25.49 -17.91
CA GLN A 174 1.64 25.68 -16.83
C GLN A 174 2.38 27.01 -16.95
N ILE A 175 2.80 27.40 -18.16
CA ILE A 175 3.40 28.72 -18.41
C ILE A 175 2.43 29.84 -18.03
N GLY A 176 1.15 29.71 -18.36
CA GLY A 176 0.11 30.66 -17.97
C GLY A 176 -0.02 30.79 -16.45
N CYS A 177 -0.16 29.67 -15.75
CA CYS A 177 -0.25 29.64 -14.29
C CYS A 177 0.99 30.27 -13.62
N ALA A 178 2.20 29.97 -14.11
CA ALA A 178 3.42 30.57 -13.59
C ALA A 178 3.46 32.10 -13.78
N LYS A 179 2.91 32.61 -14.88
CA LYS A 179 2.77 34.06 -15.10
C LYS A 179 1.78 34.68 -14.12
N GLU A 180 0.62 34.06 -13.90
CA GLU A 180 -0.38 34.54 -12.94
C GLU A 180 0.19 34.61 -11.52
N ILE A 181 0.90 33.57 -11.07
CA ILE A 181 1.58 33.55 -9.77
C ILE A 181 2.60 34.69 -9.68
N ARG A 182 3.43 34.87 -10.71
CA ARG A 182 4.42 35.96 -10.76
C ARG A 182 3.75 37.32 -10.68
N ASP A 183 2.68 37.53 -11.43
CA ASP A 183 1.99 38.82 -11.49
C ASP A 183 1.33 39.14 -10.14
N LEU A 184 0.74 38.14 -9.47
CA LEU A 184 0.23 38.25 -8.11
C LEU A 184 1.34 38.59 -7.10
N LEU A 185 2.50 37.91 -7.18
CA LEU A 185 3.65 38.21 -6.32
C LEU A 185 4.18 39.63 -6.54
N ILE A 186 4.23 40.09 -7.78
CA ILE A 186 4.63 41.47 -8.13
C ILE A 186 3.62 42.48 -7.55
N GLU A 187 2.32 42.19 -7.63
CA GLU A 187 1.28 43.03 -7.03
C GLU A 187 1.39 43.10 -5.51
N CYS A 188 1.60 41.95 -4.85
CA CYS A 188 1.88 41.91 -3.42
C CYS A 188 3.11 42.76 -3.05
N LEU A 189 4.20 42.67 -3.81
CA LEU A 189 5.41 43.47 -3.60
C LEU A 189 5.17 44.98 -3.71
N LYS A 190 4.34 45.42 -4.66
CA LYS A 190 3.97 46.83 -4.84
C LYS A 190 3.11 47.38 -3.69
N ASN A 191 2.37 46.50 -3.02
CA ASN A 191 1.48 46.86 -1.92
C ASN A 191 2.14 46.76 -0.55
N PHE A 192 3.44 46.42 -0.45
CA PHE A 192 4.16 46.58 0.80
C PHE A 192 4.35 48.08 1.07
N PRO A 193 3.77 48.62 2.16
CA PRO A 193 4.12 49.96 2.59
C PRO A 193 5.59 49.91 2.98
N GLU A 194 6.43 50.67 2.28
CA GLU A 194 7.74 51.02 2.81
C GLU A 194 7.50 51.60 4.21
N HIS A 195 7.92 50.90 5.26
CA HIS A 195 7.98 51.48 6.58
C HIS A 195 8.99 52.62 6.47
N PRO A 196 8.59 53.91 6.55
CA PRO A 196 9.57 54.97 6.57
C PRO A 196 10.30 54.83 7.90
N HIS A 197 11.58 54.48 7.84
CA HIS A 197 12.48 54.64 8.98
C HIS A 197 12.49 56.13 9.34
N SER A 198 11.89 56.47 10.48
CA SER A 198 12.08 57.73 11.20
C SER A 198 12.12 57.41 12.69
#